data_AF-A0A5C6N111-F1
#
_entry.id   AF-A0A5C6N111-F1
#
_cell.length_a   1.000
_cell.length_b   1.000
_cell.length_c   1.000
_cell.angle_alpha   90.00
_cell.angle_beta   90.00
_cell.angle_gamma   90.00
#
_symmetry.space_group_name_H-M   'P 1'
#
loop_
_entity.id
_entity.type
_entity.pdbx_description
1 polymer ?
#
loop_
_entity_poly.entity_id
_entity_poly.type
_entity_poly.pdbx_seq_one_letter_code
_entity_poly.pdbx_strand_id
1 'polypeptide(L)' 'MEDYDVRSAASILASVKEQEARFEQLTRALEEERRNVTLQLERANMPPNAPNSQPLAWQQVVMQLWSAMGTA' A
#
# COMPACT_ATOMS: atom_id res chain seq x y z
N MET A 1 -11.15 21.15 39.28
CA MET A 1 -10.01 21.24 38.34
C MET A 1 -9.58 19.85 37.86
N GLU A 2 -9.72 18.81 38.68
CA GLU A 2 -9.44 17.40 38.34
C GLU A 2 -10.34 16.81 37.24
N ASP A 3 -11.64 17.15 37.20
CA ASP A 3 -12.57 16.62 36.18
C ASP A 3 -12.21 17.01 34.73
N TYR A 4 -11.46 18.12 34.55
CA TYR A 4 -10.99 18.56 33.24
C TYR A 4 -9.79 17.72 32.75
N ASP A 5 -8.93 17.30 33.67
CA ASP A 5 -7.76 16.47 33.38
C ASP A 5 -8.16 15.03 33.01
N VAL A 6 -9.15 14.47 33.72
CA VAL A 6 -9.74 13.17 33.40
C VAL A 6 -10.40 13.16 32.02
N ARG A 7 -11.13 14.22 31.66
CA ARG A 7 -11.72 14.37 30.31
C ARG A 7 -10.66 14.54 29.22
N SER A 8 -9.57 15.24 29.51
CA SER A 8 -8.42 15.37 28.61
C SER A 8 -7.73 14.02 28.36
N ALA A 9 -7.45 13.27 29.43
CA ALA A 9 -6.88 11.93 29.34
C ALA A 9 -7.79 10.96 28.56
N ALA A 10 -9.11 11.01 28.79
CA ALA A 10 -10.07 10.21 28.04
C ALA A 10 -10.08 10.55 26.53
N SER A 11 -9.99 11.83 26.18
CA SER A 11 -9.92 12.29 24.79
C SER A 11 -8.63 11.82 24.10
N ILE A 12 -7.50 11.91 24.79
CA ILE A 12 -6.21 11.41 24.29
C ILE A 12 -6.27 9.90 24.06
N LEU A 13 -6.79 9.13 25.02
CA LEU A 13 -6.93 7.68 24.87
C LEU A 13 -7.87 7.28 23.73
N ALA A 14 -8.93 8.04 23.49
CA ALA A 14 -9.81 7.81 22.34
C ALA A 14 -9.09 8.06 21.01
N SER A 15 -8.32 9.16 20.92
CA SER A 15 -7.51 9.48 19.74
C SER A 15 -6.42 8.43 19.48
N VAL A 16 -5.75 7.95 20.53
CA VAL A 16 -4.73 6.88 20.41
C VAL A 16 -5.36 5.60 19.86
N LYS A 17 -6.50 5.16 20.39
CA LYS A 17 -7.21 3.98 19.89
C LYS A 17 -7.63 4.11 18.43
N GLU A 18 -8.08 5.30 18.03
CA GLU A 18 -8.40 5.56 16.63
C GLU A 18 -7.17 5.47 15.73
N GLN A 19 -6.04 6.02 16.16
CA GLN A 19 -4.77 5.94 15.43
C GLN A 19 -4.27 4.50 15.32
N GLU A 20 -4.38 3.71 16.39
CA GLU A 20 -4.04 2.28 16.39
C GLU A 20 -4.88 1.52 15.36
N ALA A 21 -6.21 1.75 15.33
CA ALA A 21 -7.10 1.12 14.35
C ALA A 21 -6.74 1.51 12.90
N ARG A 22 -6.41 2.78 12.66
CA ARG A 22 -5.95 3.25 11.34
C ARG A 22 -4.61 2.62 10.96
N PHE A 23 -3.68 2.50 11.91
CA PHE A 23 -2.40 1.85 11.70
C PHE A 23 -2.58 0.38 11.32
N GLU A 24 -3.42 -0.37 12.05
CA GLU A 24 -3.73 -1.76 11.71
C GLU A 24 -4.36 -1.93 10.32
N GLN A 25 -5.19 -0.98 9.89
CA GLN A 25 -5.74 -0.99 8.53
C GLN A 25 -4.64 -0.77 7.48
N LEU A 26 -3.77 0.22 7.69
CA LEU A 26 -2.64 0.50 6.79
C LEU A 26 -1.66 -0.68 6.72
N THR A 27 -1.33 -1.29 7.86
CA THR A 27 -0.46 -2.47 7.90
C THR A 27 -1.06 -3.64 7.13
N ARG A 28 -2.37 -3.91 7.29
CA ARG A 28 -3.06 -4.96 6.52
C ARG A 28 -3.02 -4.70 5.01
N ALA A 29 -3.36 -3.48 4.59
CA ALA A 29 -3.31 -3.10 3.17
C ALA A 29 -1.90 -3.22 2.59
N LEU A 30 -0.87 -2.83 3.37
CA LEU A 30 0.52 -2.96 2.95
C LEU A 30 0.95 -4.42 2.79
N GLU A 31 0.54 -5.31 3.69
CA GLU A 31 0.82 -6.73 3.55
C GLU A 31 0.10 -7.38 2.36
N GLU A 32 -1.13 -6.96 2.08
CA GLU A 32 -1.87 -7.39 0.89
C GLU A 32 -1.14 -6.97 -0.39
N GLU A 33 -0.70 -5.72 -0.46
CA GLU A 33 0.08 -5.21 -1.59
C GLU A 33 1.41 -5.98 -1.74
N ARG A 34 2.10 -6.26 -0.63
CA ARG A 34 3.31 -7.10 -0.66
C ARG A 34 3.04 -8.48 -1.27
N ARG A 35 1.96 -9.14 -0.86
CA ARG A 35 1.56 -10.46 -1.41
C ARG A 35 1.24 -10.34 -2.90
N ASN A 36 0.53 -9.29 -3.31
CA ASN A 36 0.19 -9.04 -4.71
C ASN A 36 1.46 -8.85 -5.56
N VAL A 37 2.39 -8.01 -5.12
CA VAL A 37 3.67 -7.80 -5.79
C VAL A 37 4.47 -9.09 -5.89
N THR A 38 4.52 -9.92 -4.84
CA THR A 38 5.19 -11.24 -4.90
C THR A 38 4.57 -12.13 -5.97
N LEU A 39 3.25 -12.28 -6.01
CA LEU A 39 2.55 -13.08 -7.01
C LEU A 39 2.77 -12.55 -8.44
N GLN A 40 2.78 -11.23 -8.58
CA GLN A 40 3.11 -10.55 -9.83
C GLN A 40 4.53 -10.90 -10.28
N LEU A 41 5.53 -10.79 -9.40
CA LEU A 41 6.93 -11.13 -9.70
C LEU A 41 7.10 -12.61 -10.05
N GLU A 42 6.43 -13.52 -9.35
CA GLU A 42 6.43 -14.95 -9.69
C GLU A 42 5.91 -15.21 -11.11
N ARG A 43 4.83 -14.52 -11.51
CA ARG A 43 4.30 -14.58 -12.89
C ARG A 43 5.27 -14.00 -13.91
N ALA A 44 5.94 -12.89 -13.58
CA ALA A 44 6.93 -12.27 -14.46
C ALA A 44 8.19 -13.12 -14.63
N ASN A 45 8.53 -13.97 -13.65
CA ASN A 45 9.66 -14.90 -13.73
C ASN A 45 9.36 -16.16 -14.57
N MET A 46 8.14 -16.30 -15.10
CA MET A 46 7.81 -17.36 -16.05
C MET A 46 8.47 -17.10 -17.41
N PRO A 47 8.89 -18.15 -18.14
CA PRO A 47 9.53 -17.99 -19.43
C PRO A 47 8.62 -17.22 -20.41
N PRO A 48 9.18 -16.35 -21.26
CA PRO A 48 8.44 -15.39 -22.09
C PRO A 48 7.49 -16.02 -23.14
N ASN A 49 7.53 -17.34 -23.31
CA ASN A 49 6.64 -18.10 -24.20
C ASN A 49 5.38 -18.63 -23.47
N ALA A 50 5.16 -18.24 -22.20
CA ALA A 50 3.93 -18.54 -21.49
C ALA A 50 2.83 -17.53 -21.91
N PRO A 51 1.59 -17.97 -22.19
CA PRO A 51 0.49 -17.11 -22.63
C PRO A 51 0.07 -16.03 -21.62
N ASN A 52 0.69 -15.99 -20.43
CA ASN A 52 0.40 -15.07 -19.33
C ASN A 52 1.59 -14.17 -18.93
N SER A 53 2.66 -14.09 -19.72
CA SER A 53 3.77 -13.16 -19.48
C SER A 53 3.37 -11.72 -19.80
N GLN A 54 2.42 -11.17 -19.03
CA GLN A 54 2.08 -9.75 -19.09
C GLN A 54 3.03 -8.94 -18.20
N PRO A 55 3.49 -7.76 -18.66
CA PRO A 55 4.33 -6.88 -17.85
C PRO A 55 3.59 -6.42 -16.60
N LEU A 56 4.33 -6.32 -15.49
CA LEU A 56 3.80 -5.91 -14.19
C LEU A 56 3.12 -4.54 -14.27
N ALA A 57 2.11 -4.29 -13.43
CA ALA A 57 1.36 -3.03 -13.47
C ALA A 57 2.27 -1.80 -13.31
N TRP A 58 3.24 -1.86 -12.39
CA TRP A 58 4.22 -0.78 -12.22
C TRP A 58 5.15 -0.63 -13.42
N GLN A 59 5.49 -1.72 -14.13
CA GLN A 59 6.28 -1.63 -15.35
C GLN A 59 5.50 -0.92 -16.46
N GLN A 60 4.19 -1.17 -16.56
CA GLN A 60 3.33 -0.45 -17.50
C GLN A 60 3.28 1.05 -17.17
N VAL A 61 3.14 1.40 -15.89
CA VAL A 61 3.17 2.81 -15.44
C VAL A 61 4.51 3.46 -15.76
N VAL A 62 5.63 2.79 -15.46
CA VAL A 62 6.97 3.28 -15.79
C VAL A 62 7.12 3.45 -17.30
N MET A 63 6.74 2.46 -18.10
CA MET A 63 6.79 2.55 -19.57
C MET A 63 5.94 3.70 -20.12
N GLN A 64 4.73 3.92 -19.58
CA GLN A 64 3.87 5.05 -19.96
C GLN A 64 4.53 6.38 -19.61
N LEU A 65 5.13 6.52 -18.43
CA LEU A 65 5.86 7.73 -18.03
C LEU A 65 7.06 7.99 -18.94
N TRP A 66 7.85 6.96 -19.25
CA TRP A 66 8.99 7.07 -20.16
C TRP A 66 8.56 7.45 -21.58
N SER A 67 7.47 6.86 -22.08
CA SER A 67 6.91 7.22 -23.39
C SER A 67 6.35 8.64 -23.41
N ALA A 68 5.71 9.08 -22.33
CA ALA A 68 5.20 10.45 -22.19
C ALA A 68 6.34 11.47 -22.09
N MET A 69 7.46 11.14 -21.44
CA MET A 69 8.63 12.01 -21.37
C MET A 69 9.42 12.09 -22.68
N GLY A 70 9.43 11.02 -23.49
CA GLY A 70 10.13 11.01 -24.78
C GLY A 70 9.37 11.70 -25.93
N THR A 71 8.16 12.21 -25.68
CA THR A 71 7.31 12.86 -26.70
C THR A 71 7.13 14.37 -26.48
N ALA A 72 7.83 14.96 -25.50
CA ALA A 72 7.94 16.41 -25.25
C ALA A 72 9.30 16.96 -25.71
#